data_AF-A0ABD0V9B6-F1
#
_entry.id   AF-A0ABD0V9B6-F1
#
_cell.length_a   1.000
_cell.length_b   1.000
_cell.length_c   1.000
_cell.angle_alpha   90.00
_cell.angle_beta   90.00
_cell.angle_gamma   90.00
#
_symmetry.space_group_name_H-M   'P 1'
#
loop_
_entity.id
_entity.type
_entity.pdbx_description
1 polymer ?
#
loop_
_entity_poly.entity_id
_entity_poly.type
_entity_poly.pdbx_seq_one_letter_code
_entity_poly.pdbx_strand_id
1 'polypeptide(L)'
;MSCEGKIPVKTLIMEGSSRLQECLAHSTDDALEEKARLNEFYRCCVHSWSDKEDSILWGRFSIAVTIRSYVDEEGLNDDGWKYVQSKGMEMFGHIAPMKILKTRHAETRRCQDGSVEVIVDNPTADISHCILYRKWDSAADAFLIKTYENLIYWPGKKRKEFLDASDWQCVQQWFQHRFGCCPTQTQLQARTRIVLNKH
;
A
#
# COMPACT_ATOMS: atom_id res chain seq x y z
N MET A 1 4.84 -14.91 26.44
CA MET A 1 4.62 -13.46 26.34
C MET A 1 3.16 -13.24 26.00
N SER A 2 2.40 -12.65 26.92
CA SER A 2 0.97 -12.38 26.76
C SER A 2 0.75 -11.12 25.91
N CYS A 3 -0.34 -11.12 25.15
CA CYS A 3 -0.76 -10.02 24.28
C CYS A 3 -1.48 -8.91 25.07
N GLU A 4 -0.81 -8.28 26.04
CA GLU A 4 -1.37 -7.13 26.76
C GLU A 4 -0.46 -5.92 26.66
N GLY A 5 -0.65 -5.19 25.56
CA GLY A 5 -0.15 -3.84 25.34
C GLY A 5 -1.08 -3.16 24.34
N LYS A 6 -2.11 -2.47 24.83
CA LYS A 6 -3.09 -1.74 23.99
C LYS A 6 -2.42 -0.51 23.38
N ILE A 7 -1.79 -0.70 22.23
CA ILE A 7 -1.60 0.35 21.23
C ILE A 7 -2.94 0.44 20.47
N PRO A 8 -3.47 1.63 20.14
CA PRO A 8 -4.69 1.74 19.33
C PRO A 8 -4.45 1.06 17.99
N VAL A 9 -4.99 -0.16 17.85
CA VAL A 9 -4.94 -0.92 16.61
C VAL A 9 -5.82 -0.17 15.63
N LYS A 10 -5.22 0.48 14.61
CA LYS A 10 -5.97 0.91 13.42
C LYS A 10 -6.73 -0.33 12.93
N THR A 11 -8.05 -0.26 12.95
CA THR A 11 -8.96 -1.41 12.83
C THR A 11 -8.61 -2.26 11.63
N LEU A 12 -8.33 -3.55 11.85
CA LEU A 12 -8.05 -4.54 10.81
C LEU A 12 -9.13 -4.51 9.72
N ILE A 13 -8.73 -4.43 8.44
CA ILE A 13 -9.62 -4.70 7.31
C ILE A 13 -9.53 -6.19 7.02
N MET A 14 -10.57 -6.92 7.39
CA MET A 14 -10.67 -8.36 7.15
C MET A 14 -10.92 -8.63 5.66
N GLU A 15 -10.30 -9.68 5.13
CA GLU A 15 -10.58 -10.21 3.79
C GLU A 15 -12.07 -10.57 3.69
N GLY A 16 -12.74 -10.17 2.61
CA GLY A 16 -14.19 -10.35 2.43
C GLY A 16 -15.08 -9.33 3.16
N SER A 17 -14.52 -8.34 3.86
CA SER A 17 -15.32 -7.23 4.39
C SER A 17 -15.89 -6.37 3.25
N SER A 18 -17.09 -5.83 3.45
CA SER A 18 -17.69 -4.83 2.55
C SER A 18 -16.73 -3.66 2.29
N ARG A 19 -15.95 -3.31 3.31
CA ARG A 19 -14.89 -2.30 3.26
C ARG A 19 -13.75 -2.63 2.27
N LEU A 20 -13.34 -3.90 2.16
CA LEU A 20 -12.36 -4.33 1.14
C LEU A 20 -12.99 -4.34 -0.26
N GLN A 21 -14.26 -4.76 -0.38
CA GLN A 21 -14.98 -4.78 -1.65
C GLN A 21 -15.19 -3.38 -2.23
N GLU A 22 -15.48 -2.39 -1.40
CA GLU A 22 -15.58 -0.97 -1.81
C GLU A 22 -14.23 -0.42 -2.30
N CYS A 23 -13.12 -0.76 -1.61
CA CYS A 23 -11.78 -0.36 -2.05
C CYS A 23 -11.40 -0.97 -3.41
N LEU A 24 -11.85 -2.20 -3.69
CA LEU A 24 -11.65 -2.90 -4.96
C LEU A 24 -12.64 -2.46 -6.06
N ALA A 25 -13.72 -1.74 -5.71
CA ALA A 25 -14.73 -1.28 -6.67
C ALA A 25 -14.36 0.04 -7.37
N HIS A 26 -13.29 0.71 -6.94
CA HIS A 26 -12.78 1.90 -7.62
C HIS A 26 -11.92 1.50 -8.84
N SER A 27 -12.26 2.04 -10.03
CA SER A 27 -11.57 1.75 -11.30
C SER A 27 -10.04 1.77 -11.15
N THR A 28 -9.45 0.61 -11.35
CA THR A 28 -8.06 0.29 -11.11
C THR A 28 -7.18 0.67 -12.30
N ASP A 29 -5.88 0.80 -12.03
CA ASP A 29 -4.86 0.84 -13.07
C ASP A 29 -4.63 -0.62 -13.49
N ASP A 30 -5.30 -1.05 -14.56
CA ASP A 30 -5.35 -2.45 -15.03
C ASP A 30 -3.95 -3.09 -15.11
N ALA A 31 -2.92 -2.31 -15.47
CA ALA A 31 -1.56 -2.80 -15.61
C ALA A 31 -0.84 -3.03 -14.26
N LEU A 32 -1.10 -2.19 -13.26
CA LEU A 32 -0.57 -2.39 -11.90
C LEU A 32 -1.33 -3.51 -11.18
N GLU A 33 -2.63 -3.60 -11.41
CA GLU A 33 -3.47 -4.65 -10.86
C GLU A 33 -3.08 -6.01 -11.44
N GLU A 34 -2.80 -6.08 -12.74
CA GLU A 34 -2.25 -7.28 -13.39
C GLU A 34 -0.91 -7.71 -12.76
N LYS A 35 0.00 -6.75 -12.54
CA LYS A 35 1.30 -7.02 -11.90
C LYS A 35 1.18 -7.43 -10.43
N ALA A 36 0.18 -6.90 -9.72
CA ALA A 36 -0.12 -7.26 -8.33
C ALA A 36 -0.86 -8.60 -8.23
N ARG A 37 -1.67 -8.96 -9.24
CA ARG A 37 -2.36 -10.24 -9.39
C ARG A 37 -1.37 -11.38 -9.55
N LEU A 38 -0.28 -11.15 -10.30
CA LEU A 38 0.84 -12.10 -10.39
C LEU A 38 1.59 -12.24 -9.06
N ASN A 39 1.46 -11.27 -8.14
CA ASN A 39 2.06 -11.24 -6.79
C ASN A 39 3.59 -11.46 -6.75
N GLU A 40 4.24 -11.40 -7.90
CA GLU A 40 5.68 -11.61 -8.05
C GLU A 40 6.46 -10.32 -7.79
N PHE A 41 5.89 -9.18 -8.15
CA PHE A 41 6.59 -7.89 -8.12
C PHE A 41 5.98 -6.90 -7.13
N TYR A 42 4.66 -6.89 -7.00
CA TYR A 42 3.94 -5.93 -6.17
C TYR A 42 2.96 -6.60 -5.22
N ARG A 43 2.73 -5.94 -4.08
CA ARG A 43 1.69 -6.27 -3.11
C ARG A 43 0.75 -5.09 -2.93
N CYS A 44 -0.53 -5.38 -2.72
CA CYS A 44 -1.57 -4.39 -2.43
C CYS A 44 -1.53 -4.07 -0.95
N CYS A 45 -1.58 -2.80 -0.57
CA CYS A 45 -1.48 -2.37 0.81
C CYS A 45 -2.53 -1.31 1.11
N VAL A 46 -3.28 -1.56 2.19
CA VAL A 46 -4.09 -0.56 2.88
C VAL A 46 -3.15 0.52 3.41
N HIS A 47 -3.34 1.77 2.98
CA HIS A 47 -2.49 2.92 3.34
C HIS A 47 -3.32 4.10 3.86
N SER A 48 -2.72 4.89 4.76
CA SER A 48 -3.25 6.19 5.20
C SER A 48 -2.30 7.27 4.76
N TRP A 49 -2.81 8.31 4.08
CA TRP A 49 -2.01 9.44 3.66
C TRP A 49 -1.44 10.23 4.85
N SER A 50 -0.29 10.84 4.62
CA SER A 50 0.41 11.72 5.56
C SER A 50 0.67 13.08 4.95
N ASP A 51 0.80 14.12 5.78
CA ASP A 51 1.11 15.49 5.34
C ASP A 51 2.37 15.57 4.47
N LYS A 52 3.32 14.66 4.72
CA LYS A 52 4.54 14.53 3.91
C LYS A 52 4.24 14.05 2.48
N GLU A 53 3.31 13.10 2.34
CA GLU A 53 2.83 12.59 1.05
C GLU A 53 2.10 13.66 0.27
N ASP A 54 1.27 14.44 0.96
CA ASP A 54 0.59 15.59 0.37
C ASP A 54 1.59 16.65 -0.12
N SER A 55 2.57 17.00 0.72
CA SER A 55 3.63 17.95 0.37
C SER A 55 4.41 17.52 -0.88
N ILE A 56 4.72 16.22 -0.98
CA ILE A 56 5.43 15.67 -2.13
C ILE A 56 4.54 15.64 -3.38
N LEU A 57 3.28 15.26 -3.25
CA LEU A 57 2.31 15.28 -4.34
C LEU A 57 2.24 16.68 -4.95
N TRP A 58 2.05 17.70 -4.10
CA TRP A 58 2.04 19.11 -4.53
C TRP A 58 3.36 19.59 -5.11
N GLY A 59 4.50 19.16 -4.53
CA GLY A 59 5.82 19.49 -5.06
C GLY A 59 6.04 18.94 -6.47
N ARG A 60 5.64 17.68 -6.72
CA ARG A 60 5.77 17.05 -8.04
C ARG A 60 4.78 17.59 -9.05
N PHE A 61 3.55 17.86 -8.63
CA PHE A 61 2.56 18.55 -9.45
C PHE A 61 3.08 19.93 -9.89
N SER A 62 3.62 20.72 -8.96
CA SER A 62 4.19 22.04 -9.24
C SER A 62 5.34 21.99 -10.25
N ILE A 63 6.17 20.93 -10.23
CA ILE A 63 7.21 20.74 -11.24
C ILE A 63 6.58 20.36 -12.59
N ALA A 64 5.64 19.41 -12.60
CA ALA A 64 5.02 18.92 -13.83
C ALA A 64 4.34 20.05 -14.61
N VAL A 65 3.66 20.97 -13.94
CA VAL A 65 2.98 22.10 -14.61
C VAL A 65 3.94 23.09 -15.26
N THR A 66 5.23 23.09 -14.91
CA THR A 66 6.25 23.92 -15.57
C THR A 66 6.76 23.31 -16.88
N ILE A 67 6.45 22.04 -17.14
CA ILE A 67 6.90 21.30 -18.31
C ILE A 67 5.80 21.36 -19.37
N ARG A 68 6.03 22.15 -20.43
CA ARG A 68 5.01 22.45 -21.45
C ARG A 68 4.36 21.22 -22.08
N SER A 69 5.11 20.14 -22.31
CA SER A 69 4.57 18.90 -22.89
C SER A 69 3.63 18.13 -21.96
N TYR A 70 3.57 18.48 -20.68
CA TYR A 70 2.73 17.83 -19.67
C TYR A 70 1.44 18.59 -19.40
N VAL A 71 1.23 19.73 -20.06
CA VAL A 71 0.09 20.61 -19.83
C VAL A 71 -0.74 20.73 -21.10
N ASP A 72 -2.04 20.54 -20.96
CA ASP A 72 -3.07 20.83 -21.96
C ASP A 72 -4.03 21.93 -21.46
N GLU A 73 -5.16 22.10 -22.13
CA GLU A 73 -6.15 23.13 -21.77
C GLU A 73 -6.84 22.88 -20.42
N GLU A 74 -6.85 21.63 -19.93
CA GLU A 74 -7.51 21.22 -18.68
C GLU A 74 -6.53 21.12 -17.49
N GLY A 75 -5.23 21.33 -17.74
CA GLY A 75 -4.18 21.24 -16.73
C GLY A 75 -3.16 20.18 -17.08
N LEU A 76 -2.79 19.31 -16.13
CA LEU A 76 -1.87 18.21 -16.42
C LEU A 76 -2.54 17.15 -17.29
N ASN A 77 -1.94 16.84 -18.43
CA ASN A 77 -2.31 15.70 -19.27
C ASN A 77 -1.84 14.37 -18.63
N ASP A 78 -2.18 13.24 -19.25
CA ASP A 78 -1.85 11.92 -18.72
C ASP A 78 -0.34 11.68 -18.55
N ASP A 79 0.52 12.24 -19.40
CA ASP A 79 1.96 12.11 -19.27
C ASP A 79 2.51 12.95 -18.11
N GLY A 80 1.91 14.12 -17.86
CA GLY A 80 2.14 14.91 -16.65
C GLY A 80 1.78 14.15 -15.38
N TRP A 81 0.61 13.49 -15.36
CA TRP A 81 0.21 12.68 -14.21
C TRP A 81 1.05 11.41 -14.04
N LYS A 82 1.50 10.75 -15.12
CA LYS A 82 2.49 9.67 -15.04
C LYS A 82 3.82 10.15 -14.48
N TYR A 83 4.25 11.36 -14.81
CA TYR A 83 5.43 11.97 -14.20
C TYR A 83 5.23 12.17 -12.69
N VAL A 84 4.10 12.75 -12.27
CA VAL A 84 3.76 12.95 -10.85
C VAL A 84 3.72 11.61 -10.12
N GLN A 85 3.05 10.61 -10.69
CA GLN A 85 2.98 9.26 -10.15
C GLN A 85 4.38 8.66 -10.01
N SER A 86 5.19 8.59 -11.07
CA SER A 86 6.52 7.98 -10.99
C SER A 86 7.45 8.69 -10.00
N LYS A 87 7.53 10.03 -10.03
CA LYS A 87 8.48 10.82 -9.22
C LYS A 87 8.00 11.16 -7.81
N GLY A 88 6.70 11.13 -7.56
CA GLY A 88 6.15 11.23 -6.21
C GLY A 88 6.33 9.91 -5.47
N MET A 89 6.03 8.80 -6.14
CA MET A 89 5.95 7.46 -5.55
C MET A 89 7.31 6.81 -5.30
N GLU A 90 8.33 7.11 -6.11
CA GLU A 90 9.72 6.71 -5.85
C GLU A 90 10.17 7.11 -4.43
N MET A 91 9.70 8.25 -3.92
CA MET A 91 10.10 8.76 -2.60
C MET A 91 9.41 8.08 -1.41
N PHE A 92 8.34 7.31 -1.66
CA PHE A 92 7.59 6.62 -0.60
C PHE A 92 7.64 5.09 -0.68
N GLY A 93 8.32 4.54 -1.69
CA GLY A 93 8.46 3.10 -1.87
C GLY A 93 7.13 2.38 -2.17
N HIS A 94 6.10 3.12 -2.60
CA HIS A 94 4.80 2.58 -2.98
C HIS A 94 4.22 3.40 -4.13
N ILE A 95 3.34 2.81 -4.95
CA ILE A 95 2.69 3.43 -6.09
C ILE A 95 1.20 3.58 -5.81
N ALA A 96 0.69 4.82 -5.91
CA ALA A 96 -0.74 5.09 -5.92
C ALA A 96 -1.30 5.05 -7.35
N PRO A 97 -2.51 4.50 -7.55
CA PRO A 97 -3.20 4.65 -8.83
C PRO A 97 -3.35 6.12 -9.21
N MET A 98 -3.24 6.44 -10.50
CA MET A 98 -3.32 7.82 -10.99
C MET A 98 -4.63 8.50 -10.58
N LYS A 99 -5.75 7.76 -10.58
CA LYS A 99 -7.05 8.27 -10.10
C LYS A 99 -7.00 8.72 -8.64
N ILE A 100 -6.37 7.92 -7.77
CA ILE A 100 -6.19 8.27 -6.36
C ILE A 100 -5.36 9.55 -6.22
N LEU A 101 -4.32 9.73 -7.03
CA LEU A 101 -3.51 10.96 -7.01
C LEU A 101 -4.30 12.18 -7.46
N LYS A 102 -5.06 12.06 -8.54
CA LYS A 102 -5.95 13.11 -9.06
C LYS A 102 -6.98 13.50 -7.99
N THR A 103 -7.62 12.52 -7.35
CA THR A 103 -8.58 12.73 -6.26
C THR A 103 -7.92 13.40 -5.05
N ARG A 104 -6.79 12.88 -4.55
CA ARG A 104 -6.11 13.47 -3.37
C ARG A 104 -5.65 14.90 -3.63
N HIS A 105 -5.17 15.20 -4.83
CA HIS A 105 -4.81 16.56 -5.22
C HIS A 105 -6.04 17.49 -5.23
N ALA A 106 -7.20 17.03 -5.71
CA ALA A 106 -8.44 17.82 -5.69
C ALA A 106 -9.02 18.01 -4.27
N GLU A 107 -8.75 17.07 -3.36
CA GLU A 107 -9.17 17.10 -1.95
C GLU A 107 -8.21 17.89 -1.05
N THR A 108 -7.10 18.40 -1.58
CA THR A 108 -6.10 19.16 -0.85
C THR A 108 -5.88 20.53 -1.48
N ARG A 109 -5.24 21.44 -0.75
CA ARG A 109 -4.85 22.76 -1.22
C ARG A 109 -3.50 23.15 -0.64
N ARG A 110 -2.68 23.84 -1.44
CA ARG A 110 -1.46 24.47 -0.95
C ARG A 110 -1.74 25.85 -0.34
N CYS A 111 -1.34 26.04 0.91
CA CYS A 111 -1.41 27.29 1.66
C CYS A 111 -0.29 28.25 1.25
N GLN A 112 -0.41 29.53 1.63
CA GLN A 112 0.57 30.58 1.31
C GLN A 112 1.94 30.35 1.96
N ASP A 113 1.97 29.73 3.14
CA ASP A 113 3.18 29.31 3.83
C ASP A 113 3.82 28.06 3.20
N GLY A 114 3.21 27.52 2.15
CA GLY A 114 3.65 26.32 1.44
C GLY A 114 3.18 25.01 2.04
N SER A 115 2.49 25.02 3.19
CA SER A 115 1.86 23.83 3.77
C SER A 115 0.73 23.31 2.89
N VAL A 116 0.33 22.06 3.09
CA VAL A 116 -0.80 21.45 2.39
C VAL A 116 -1.87 21.10 3.40
N GLU A 117 -3.10 21.51 3.08
CA GLU A 117 -4.29 21.29 3.90
C GLU A 117 -5.30 20.44 3.14
N VAL A 118 -5.97 19.52 3.83
CA VAL A 118 -7.14 18.79 3.32
C VAL A 118 -8.35 19.71 3.41
N ILE A 119 -9.05 19.92 2.29
CA ILE A 119 -10.13 20.92 2.17
C ILE A 119 -11.53 20.32 2.12
N VAL A 120 -11.65 19.00 2.22
CA VAL A 120 -12.94 18.30 2.26
C VAL A 120 -13.12 17.65 3.62
N ASP A 121 -14.34 17.71 4.15
CA ASP A 121 -14.71 16.81 5.22
C ASP A 121 -14.66 15.40 4.65
N ASN A 122 -13.99 14.48 5.35
CA ASN A 122 -14.06 13.06 5.01
C ASN A 122 -13.47 12.70 3.62
N PRO A 123 -12.21 13.07 3.31
CA PRO A 123 -11.61 12.84 1.99
C PRO A 123 -11.60 11.36 1.61
N THR A 124 -11.90 11.09 0.35
CA THR A 124 -11.97 9.74 -0.22
C THR A 124 -10.68 8.98 0.03
N ALA A 125 -9.54 9.68 -0.05
CA ALA A 125 -8.23 9.07 0.17
C ALA A 125 -7.93 8.73 1.65
N ASP A 126 -8.61 9.35 2.63
CA ASP A 126 -8.41 9.05 4.06
C ASP A 126 -9.50 8.15 4.65
N ILE A 127 -10.70 8.14 4.06
CA ILE A 127 -11.82 7.28 4.46
C ILE A 127 -11.78 5.93 3.76
N SER A 128 -11.44 5.95 2.49
CA SER A 128 -11.24 4.76 1.68
C SER A 128 -9.74 4.53 1.65
N HIS A 129 -9.27 3.71 2.58
CA HIS A 129 -7.88 3.25 2.59
C HIS A 129 -7.46 2.89 1.16
N CYS A 130 -6.55 3.65 0.58
CA CYS A 130 -6.18 3.45 -0.81
C CYS A 130 -5.36 2.17 -0.92
N ILE A 131 -5.69 1.33 -1.90
CA ILE A 131 -4.81 0.23 -2.29
C ILE A 131 -3.59 0.84 -2.97
N LEU A 132 -2.46 0.83 -2.27
CA LEU A 132 -1.17 1.20 -2.82
C LEU A 132 -0.37 -0.04 -3.16
N TYR A 133 0.37 0.03 -4.26
CA TYR A 133 1.21 -1.06 -4.72
C TYR A 133 2.62 -0.88 -4.17
N ARG A 134 3.07 -1.79 -3.31
CA ARG A 134 4.46 -1.82 -2.81
C ARG A 134 5.24 -2.92 -3.49
N LYS A 135 6.48 -2.63 -3.87
CA LYS A 135 7.38 -3.69 -4.36
C LYS A 135 7.72 -4.64 -3.23
N TRP A 136 7.77 -5.94 -3.51
CA TRP A 136 8.48 -6.87 -2.64
C TRP A 136 9.96 -6.50 -2.60
N ASP A 137 10.55 -6.55 -1.41
CA ASP A 137 11.96 -6.30 -1.18
C ASP A 137 12.58 -7.44 -0.36
N SER A 138 13.90 -7.47 -0.28
CA SER A 138 14.63 -8.53 0.40
C SER A 138 14.33 -8.59 1.90
N ALA A 139 13.97 -7.47 2.54
CA ALA A 139 13.62 -7.43 3.95
C ALA A 139 12.24 -8.05 4.20
N ALA A 140 11.27 -7.79 3.32
CA ALA A 140 9.95 -8.42 3.33
C ALA A 140 10.06 -9.92 3.07
N ASP A 141 10.88 -10.34 2.09
CA ASP A 141 11.10 -11.75 1.78
C ASP A 141 11.76 -12.49 2.95
N ALA A 142 12.83 -11.94 3.53
CA ALA A 142 13.50 -12.52 4.70
C ALA A 142 12.57 -12.60 5.91
N PHE A 143 11.70 -11.60 6.11
CA PHE A 143 10.68 -11.63 7.16
C PHE A 143 9.69 -12.78 6.94
N LEU A 144 9.19 -12.97 5.72
CA LEU A 144 8.24 -14.03 5.41
C LEU A 144 8.83 -15.42 5.65
N ILE A 145 10.06 -15.68 5.15
CA ILE A 145 10.74 -16.97 5.36
C ILE A 145 10.90 -17.25 6.86
N LYS A 146 11.53 -16.32 7.58
CA LYS A 146 11.82 -16.49 9.01
C LYS A 146 10.54 -16.71 9.83
N THR A 147 9.49 -15.96 9.51
CA THR A 147 8.21 -16.08 10.21
C THR A 147 7.55 -17.43 9.92
N TYR A 148 7.55 -17.85 8.66
CA TYR A 148 7.02 -19.13 8.23
C TYR A 148 7.75 -20.31 8.90
N GLU A 149 9.08 -20.30 8.90
CA GLU A 149 9.91 -21.31 9.56
C GLU A 149 9.64 -21.39 11.06
N ASN A 150 9.57 -20.24 11.75
CA ASN A 150 9.29 -20.21 13.19
C ASN A 150 7.92 -20.79 13.54
N LEU A 151 6.91 -20.55 12.69
CA LEU A 151 5.55 -21.05 12.92
C LEU A 151 5.41 -22.54 12.59
N ILE A 152 6.14 -23.04 11.59
CA ILE A 152 6.23 -24.48 11.29
C ILE A 152 6.99 -25.23 12.38
N TYR A 153 8.07 -24.63 12.89
CA TYR A 153 8.96 -25.20 13.89
C TYR A 153 8.86 -24.45 15.21
N TRP A 154 7.66 -24.40 15.78
CA TRP A 154 7.48 -23.78 17.09
C TRP A 154 8.01 -24.69 18.22
N PRO A 155 9.00 -24.27 19.02
CA PRO A 155 9.56 -25.11 20.09
C PRO A 155 8.48 -25.59 21.06
N GLY A 156 8.50 -26.89 21.37
CA GLY A 156 7.50 -27.52 22.24
C GLY A 156 6.16 -27.84 21.57
N LYS A 157 6.01 -27.63 20.26
CA LYS A 157 4.86 -28.11 19.47
C LYS A 157 5.31 -29.12 18.41
N LYS A 158 4.39 -30.01 18.03
CA LYS A 158 4.60 -30.89 16.87
C LYS A 158 4.79 -30.03 15.63
N ARG A 159 5.82 -30.34 14.84
CA ARG A 159 6.08 -29.69 13.55
C ARG A 159 4.83 -29.72 12.68
N LYS A 160 4.45 -28.58 12.12
CA LYS A 160 3.36 -28.48 11.13
C LYS A 160 3.90 -28.78 9.73
N GLU A 161 3.07 -29.34 8.85
CA GLU A 161 3.40 -29.42 7.42
C GLU A 161 3.08 -28.09 6.71
N PHE A 162 1.99 -27.44 7.13
CA PHE A 162 1.53 -26.17 6.59
C PHE A 162 1.00 -25.26 7.70
N LEU A 163 1.03 -23.95 7.44
CA LEU A 163 0.39 -22.95 8.29
C LEU A 163 -1.13 -22.93 8.06
N ASP A 164 -1.89 -22.90 9.16
CA ASP A 164 -3.35 -22.78 9.13
C ASP A 164 -3.82 -21.31 9.02
N ALA A 165 -5.13 -21.10 8.91
CA ALA A 165 -5.70 -19.75 8.76
C ALA A 165 -5.33 -18.80 9.91
N SER A 166 -5.25 -19.31 11.14
CA SER A 166 -4.90 -18.51 12.31
C SER A 166 -3.42 -18.10 12.32
N ASP A 167 -2.55 -19.00 11.86
CA ASP A 167 -1.13 -18.70 11.68
C ASP A 167 -0.95 -17.57 10.64
N TRP A 168 -1.63 -17.66 9.49
CA TRP A 168 -1.54 -16.63 8.45
C TRP A 168 -2.07 -15.28 8.88
N GLN A 169 -3.12 -15.25 9.71
CA GLN A 169 -3.59 -14.02 10.33
C GLN A 169 -2.53 -13.40 11.25
N CYS A 170 -1.78 -14.22 12.01
CA CYS A 170 -0.64 -13.74 12.80
C CYS A 170 0.47 -13.18 11.90
N VAL A 171 0.83 -13.88 10.81
CA VAL A 171 1.82 -13.39 9.83
C VAL A 171 1.41 -12.03 9.29
N GLN A 172 0.15 -11.87 8.90
CA GLN A 172 -0.38 -10.61 8.39
C GLN A 172 -0.27 -9.47 9.41
N GLN A 173 -0.65 -9.71 10.66
CA GLN A 173 -0.54 -8.72 11.74
C GLN A 173 0.90 -8.31 12.01
N TRP A 174 1.82 -9.28 12.09
CA TRP A 174 3.24 -8.98 12.31
C TRP A 174 3.86 -8.26 11.12
N PHE A 175 3.45 -8.60 9.89
CA PHE A 175 3.88 -7.91 8.68
C PHE A 175 3.42 -6.44 8.71
N GLN A 176 2.15 -6.20 9.03
CA GLN A 176 1.60 -4.86 9.16
C GLN A 176 2.33 -4.03 10.21
N HIS A 177 2.59 -4.63 11.39
CA HIS A 177 3.34 -3.96 12.44
C HIS A 177 4.78 -3.61 12.00
N ARG A 178 5.45 -4.53 11.28
CA ARG A 178 6.85 -4.35 10.87
C ARG A 178 7.02 -3.36 9.73
N PHE A 179 6.13 -3.38 8.75
CA PHE A 179 6.30 -2.65 7.47
C PHE A 179 5.30 -1.51 7.27
N GLY A 180 4.40 -1.27 8.24
CA GLY A 180 3.39 -0.21 8.18
C GLY A 180 2.39 -0.39 7.05
N CYS A 181 2.25 -1.60 6.51
CA CYS A 181 1.40 -1.90 5.38
C CYS A 181 0.87 -3.35 5.48
N CYS A 182 -0.37 -3.57 5.06
CA CYS A 182 -1.06 -4.85 5.25
C CYS A 182 -1.42 -5.50 3.90
N PRO A 183 -0.60 -6.43 3.39
CA PRO A 183 -0.96 -7.28 2.26
C PRO A 183 -2.07 -8.24 2.63
N THR A 184 -2.83 -8.72 1.65
CA THR A 184 -3.83 -9.76 1.91
C THR A 184 -3.14 -11.06 2.30
N GLN A 185 -3.85 -11.92 3.04
CA GLN A 185 -3.35 -13.25 3.38
C GLN A 185 -2.99 -14.03 2.11
N THR A 186 -3.82 -13.96 1.07
CA THR A 186 -3.58 -14.57 -0.24
C THR A 186 -2.24 -14.10 -0.85
N GLN A 187 -1.91 -12.80 -0.77
CA GLN A 187 -0.62 -12.27 -1.25
C GLN A 187 0.57 -12.77 -0.42
N LEU A 188 0.43 -12.84 0.90
CA LEU A 188 1.49 -13.38 1.77
C LEU A 188 1.76 -14.85 1.48
N GLN A 189 0.71 -15.65 1.31
CA GLN A 189 0.80 -17.06 0.96
C GLN A 189 1.49 -17.28 -0.38
N ALA A 190 1.02 -16.60 -1.44
CA ALA A 190 1.59 -16.74 -2.76
C ALA A 190 3.06 -16.25 -2.81
N ARG A 191 3.39 -15.15 -2.11
CA ARG A 191 4.78 -14.67 -2.06
C ARG A 191 5.68 -15.65 -1.33
N THR A 192 5.22 -16.19 -0.21
CA THR A 192 5.98 -17.19 0.56
C THR A 192 6.32 -18.42 -0.30
N ARG A 193 5.37 -18.92 -1.11
CA ARG A 193 5.65 -20.02 -2.06
C ARG A 193 6.73 -19.66 -3.08
N ILE A 194 6.67 -18.47 -3.66
CA ILE A 194 7.67 -17.99 -4.63
C ILE A 194 9.05 -17.93 -4.00
N VAL A 195 9.15 -17.38 -2.78
CA VAL A 195 10.44 -17.18 -2.10
C VAL A 195 11.01 -18.51 -1.62
N LEU A 196 10.19 -19.42 -1.10
CA LEU A 196 10.62 -20.77 -0.70
C LEU A 196 11.11 -21.61 -1.88
N ASN A 197 10.55 -21.45 -3.07
CA ASN A 197 10.98 -22.18 -4.27
C ASN A 197 12.26 -21.61 -4.92
N LYS A 198 12.74 -20.44 -4.48
CA LYS A 198 13.98 -19.82 -4.95
C LYS A 198 15.21 -20.24 -4.13
N HIS A 199 14.99 -20.95 -3.03
CA HIS A 199 16.00 -21.45 -2.10
C HIS A 199 15.92 -22.98 -2.00
#